data_AF-A0A7W7RJD9-F1
#
_entry.id   AF-A0A7W7RJD9-F1
#
_cell.length_a   1.000
_cell.length_b   1.000
_cell.length_c   1.000
_cell.angle_alpha   90.00
_cell.angle_beta   90.00
_cell.angle_gamma   90.00
#
_symmetry.space_group_name_H-M   'P 1'
#
loop_
_entity.id
_entity.type
_entity.pdbx_description
1 polymer ?
#
loop_
_entity_poly.entity_id
_entity_poly.type
_entity_poly.pdbx_seq_one_letter_code
_entity_poly.pdbx_strand_id
1 'polypeptide(L)'
;MPVPVTGPDPATPVVVGVGQSSERLDDPGYRALSPVQLASVAAQRALEDTGAEPQAMASAVDTVAGIRQFEISIPGAWAPLGRSDNYPRSVAARVGADPERAILEVVGGQGPQHLVTELAAEIARGRTRAALVFGSEAISTVQAMAEAADPPDFSERVGGSLEDRGLGLEGLMPPRQAAHGLTSLPAQYALFDNARRARLGQTRAEYASGMGALFAPFTKAAAANPHAAAPTERGAEELVTPTERNRPIADPYTRYIVARDKVNQGAAVLVVSVAAARELGVPEERWVFLHGHADLRERDLMERADLSRSPAAALAAEHALEVAGIRTDDLTTIDLYSCFPIAVSNVADTLGLSADDPRGLTRTGGLPFFGGAGNNYSAHAIAETVHSARAAPHGYGFVGANGGALSKYSVGIYSAVPTEWRPDRSAELQREIDAWEAPEEAAEAGGWATVETYTVKHERGGERTGVVVGRLEADGRRFLAMAEDSDDETLRLLSEGEPLGARVFVRSCGGTNRVSTTPGRGNP
;
A
#
# COMPACT_ATOMS: atom_id res chain seq x y z
N MET A 1 8.40 -18.68 47.75
CA MET A 1 7.52 -18.08 46.73
C MET A 1 8.41 -17.64 45.58
N PRO A 2 8.17 -18.04 44.33
CA PRO A 2 8.97 -17.53 43.22
C PRO A 2 8.78 -16.01 43.17
N VAL A 3 9.89 -15.29 43.06
CA VAL A 3 9.94 -13.85 42.83
C VAL A 3 9.10 -13.56 41.57
N PRO A 4 8.22 -12.54 41.55
CA PRO A 4 7.51 -12.19 40.33
C PRO A 4 8.58 -11.90 39.28
N VAL A 5 8.55 -12.62 38.15
CA VAL A 5 9.41 -12.28 37.02
C VAL A 5 8.93 -10.91 36.55
N THR A 6 9.64 -9.87 36.95
CA THR A 6 9.35 -8.48 36.56
C THR A 6 9.74 -8.32 35.10
N GLY A 7 8.76 -8.37 34.21
CA GLY A 7 8.93 -8.19 32.77
C GLY A 7 7.72 -8.72 32.00
N PRO A 8 7.62 -8.43 30.69
CA PRO A 8 6.51 -8.92 29.86
C PRO A 8 6.42 -10.45 29.86
N ASP A 9 5.23 -10.98 29.59
CA ASP A 9 5.01 -12.42 29.34
C ASP A 9 6.07 -12.94 28.36
N PRO A 10 6.75 -14.07 28.65
CA PRO A 10 7.71 -14.68 27.73
C PRO A 10 7.17 -14.91 26.31
N ALA A 11 5.86 -15.08 26.13
CA ALA A 11 5.20 -15.24 24.83
C ALA A 11 4.89 -13.91 24.13
N THR A 12 5.08 -12.76 24.78
CA THR A 12 4.81 -11.45 24.16
C THR A 12 5.72 -11.25 22.92
N PRO A 13 5.14 -10.85 21.76
CA PRO A 13 5.89 -10.61 20.54
C PRO A 13 6.60 -9.27 20.58
N VAL A 14 7.82 -9.24 20.06
CA VAL A 14 8.67 -8.06 19.99
C VAL A 14 9.40 -8.01 18.65
N VAL A 15 9.40 -6.84 18.01
CA VAL A 15 10.25 -6.56 16.86
C VAL A 15 11.67 -6.30 17.38
N VAL A 16 12.62 -7.12 16.96
CA VAL A 16 14.01 -7.07 17.45
C VAL A 16 15.01 -6.69 16.37
N GLY A 17 14.64 -6.80 15.10
CA GLY A 17 15.51 -6.50 13.97
C GLY A 17 14.74 -5.94 12.79
N VAL A 18 15.25 -4.88 12.18
CA VAL A 18 14.73 -4.33 10.92
C VAL A 18 15.87 -4.07 9.96
N GLY A 19 15.61 -4.24 8.67
CA GLY A 19 16.64 -4.04 7.64
C GLY A 19 16.03 -3.54 6.35
N GLN A 20 16.77 -2.66 5.67
CA GLN A 20 16.39 -2.10 4.38
C GLN A 20 17.56 -2.26 3.40
N SER A 21 17.26 -2.40 2.12
CA SER A 21 18.22 -2.45 1.01
C SER A 21 17.69 -1.61 -0.15
N SER A 22 18.60 -1.02 -0.93
CA SER A 22 18.24 -0.22 -2.09
C SER A 22 19.42 -0.08 -3.04
N GLU A 23 19.17 -0.02 -4.34
CA GLU A 23 20.17 0.34 -5.36
C GLU A 23 19.53 1.25 -6.42
N ARG A 24 20.27 2.26 -6.89
CA ARG A 24 19.90 3.06 -8.07
C ARG A 24 20.82 2.71 -9.23
N LEU A 25 20.31 2.82 -10.46
CA LEU A 25 21.05 2.42 -11.67
C LEU A 25 22.33 3.25 -11.86
N ASP A 26 22.33 4.49 -11.38
CA ASP A 26 23.42 5.45 -11.45
C ASP A 26 24.32 5.47 -10.18
N ASP A 27 24.03 4.63 -9.18
CA ASP A 27 24.89 4.52 -8.01
C ASP A 27 26.26 3.93 -8.41
N PRO A 28 27.39 4.50 -7.95
CA PRO A 28 28.74 3.98 -8.28
C PRO A 28 28.98 2.52 -7.89
N GLY A 29 28.19 1.99 -6.95
CA GLY A 29 28.26 0.61 -6.47
C GLY A 29 27.08 -0.25 -6.89
N TYR A 30 26.34 0.12 -7.94
CA TYR A 30 25.20 -0.66 -8.46
C TYR A 30 25.63 -2.09 -8.85
N ARG A 31 24.94 -3.10 -8.30
CA ARG A 31 25.27 -4.52 -8.51
C ARG A 31 24.27 -5.29 -9.35
N ALA A 32 23.19 -4.62 -9.80
CA ALA A 32 22.10 -5.26 -10.52
C ALA A 32 21.50 -6.46 -9.75
N LEU A 33 21.25 -6.27 -8.45
CA LEU A 33 20.69 -7.34 -7.61
C LEU A 33 19.30 -7.77 -8.10
N SER A 34 19.05 -9.08 -8.03
CA SER A 34 17.73 -9.67 -8.22
C SER A 34 16.78 -9.32 -7.06
N PRO A 35 15.45 -9.49 -7.22
CA PRO A 35 14.52 -9.33 -6.10
C PRO A 35 14.90 -10.19 -4.89
N VAL A 36 15.22 -11.47 -5.10
CA VAL A 36 15.69 -12.37 -4.03
C VAL A 36 16.91 -11.78 -3.32
N GLN A 37 17.91 -11.31 -4.07
CA GLN A 37 19.13 -10.76 -3.47
C GLN A 37 18.87 -9.46 -2.68
N LEU A 38 18.00 -8.58 -3.16
CA LEU A 38 17.61 -7.36 -2.43
C LEU A 38 16.95 -7.71 -1.10
N ALA A 39 16.01 -8.67 -1.10
CA ALA A 39 15.38 -9.15 0.11
C ALA A 39 16.38 -9.84 1.05
N SER A 40 17.31 -10.65 0.53
CA SER A 40 18.37 -11.27 1.34
C SER A 40 19.29 -10.23 2.00
N VAL A 41 19.65 -9.14 1.30
CA VAL A 41 20.44 -8.05 1.91
C VAL A 41 19.65 -7.36 3.03
N ALA A 42 18.35 -7.15 2.83
CA ALA A 42 17.50 -6.56 3.87
C ALA A 42 17.31 -7.49 5.07
N ALA A 43 17.08 -8.79 4.83
CA ALA A 43 17.00 -9.82 5.87
C ALA A 43 18.31 -9.95 6.66
N GLN A 44 19.46 -9.97 5.98
CA GLN A 44 20.77 -9.99 6.62
C GLN A 44 20.95 -8.76 7.53
N ARG A 45 20.58 -7.56 7.06
CA ARG A 45 20.62 -6.34 7.87
C ARG A 45 19.67 -6.41 9.07
N ALA A 46 18.49 -7.01 8.92
CA ALA A 46 17.57 -7.21 10.04
C ALA A 46 18.13 -8.16 11.10
N LEU A 47 18.83 -9.21 10.70
CA LEU A 47 19.52 -10.13 11.62
C LEU A 47 20.67 -9.43 12.36
N GLU A 48 21.47 -8.64 11.65
CA GLU A 48 22.57 -7.83 12.23
C GLU A 48 22.05 -6.75 13.17
N ASP A 49 20.90 -6.14 12.85
CA ASP A 49 20.26 -5.10 13.64
C ASP A 49 19.75 -5.60 15.00
N THR A 50 19.64 -6.91 15.21
CA THR A 50 19.31 -7.48 16.53
C THR A 50 20.39 -7.23 17.58
N GLY A 51 21.64 -6.99 17.18
CA GLY A 51 22.79 -6.95 18.09
C GLY A 51 23.18 -8.31 18.69
N ALA A 52 22.47 -9.39 18.35
CA ALA A 52 22.84 -10.76 18.68
C ALA A 52 23.71 -11.37 17.56
N GLU A 53 24.17 -12.61 17.75
CA GLU A 53 24.95 -13.31 16.72
C GLU A 53 24.03 -13.66 15.52
N PRO A 54 24.28 -13.12 14.31
CA PRO A 54 23.34 -13.23 13.19
C PRO A 54 23.04 -14.66 12.75
N GLN A 55 24.03 -15.57 12.79
CA GLN A 55 23.81 -16.95 12.37
C GLN A 55 22.92 -17.72 13.35
N ALA A 56 23.08 -17.48 14.66
CA ALA A 56 22.18 -17.99 15.69
C ALA A 56 20.76 -17.44 15.49
N MET A 57 20.61 -16.18 15.04
CA MET A 57 19.28 -15.60 14.78
C MET A 57 18.65 -16.27 13.58
N ALA A 58 19.38 -16.38 12.48
CA ALA A 58 18.92 -17.05 11.27
C ALA A 58 18.50 -18.49 11.56
N SER A 59 19.29 -19.22 12.35
CA SER A 59 19.01 -20.61 12.73
C SER A 59 17.78 -20.76 13.64
N ALA A 60 17.41 -19.70 14.37
CA ALA A 60 16.25 -19.71 15.25
C ALA A 60 14.94 -19.33 14.55
N VAL A 61 14.99 -18.75 13.34
CA VAL A 61 13.80 -18.40 12.54
C VAL A 61 13.09 -19.69 12.10
N ASP A 62 11.91 -19.94 12.66
CA ASP A 62 11.07 -21.09 12.31
C ASP A 62 10.07 -20.78 11.19
N THR A 63 9.77 -19.50 10.96
CA THR A 63 8.77 -19.04 10.00
C THR A 63 9.31 -17.89 9.16
N VAL A 64 9.21 -17.98 7.84
CA VAL A 64 9.48 -16.87 6.92
C VAL A 64 8.23 -16.50 6.14
N ALA A 65 8.03 -15.21 5.91
CA ALA A 65 6.91 -14.70 5.15
C ALA A 65 7.37 -13.68 4.10
N GLY A 66 7.18 -14.03 2.82
CA GLY A 66 7.52 -13.19 1.68
C GLY A 66 6.32 -12.39 1.17
N ILE A 67 6.56 -11.12 0.86
CA ILE A 67 5.63 -10.26 0.12
C ILE A 67 5.80 -10.48 -1.37
N ARG A 68 4.70 -10.72 -2.10
CA ARG A 68 4.74 -10.94 -3.56
C ARG A 68 5.30 -9.74 -4.31
N GLN A 69 6.22 -10.02 -5.22
CA GLN A 69 6.68 -9.07 -6.23
C GLN A 69 5.66 -8.91 -7.35
N PHE A 70 5.75 -7.82 -8.11
CA PHE A 70 4.89 -7.55 -9.25
C PHE A 70 4.95 -8.63 -10.32
N GLU A 71 6.13 -9.22 -10.57
CA GLU A 71 6.34 -10.34 -11.50
C GLU A 71 5.65 -11.66 -11.10
N ILE A 72 5.07 -11.71 -9.90
CA ILE A 72 4.24 -12.81 -9.40
C ILE A 72 2.89 -12.33 -8.81
N SER A 73 2.48 -11.10 -9.08
CA SER A 73 1.25 -10.51 -8.52
C SER A 73 0.02 -10.58 -9.43
N ILE A 74 0.20 -10.91 -10.72
CA ILE A 74 -0.91 -11.05 -11.67
C ILE A 74 -0.83 -12.37 -12.45
N PRO A 75 -1.97 -12.97 -12.85
CA PRO A 75 -1.96 -14.15 -13.70
C PRO A 75 -1.23 -13.86 -15.01
N GLY A 76 -0.28 -14.73 -15.39
CA GLY A 76 0.48 -14.58 -16.63
C GLY A 76 1.50 -13.43 -16.63
N ALA A 77 1.84 -12.85 -15.46
CA ALA A 77 2.94 -11.89 -15.34
C ALA A 77 4.22 -12.43 -16.00
N TRP A 78 4.85 -11.58 -16.80
CA TRP A 78 6.10 -11.92 -17.47
C TRP A 78 7.29 -11.46 -16.63
N ALA A 79 8.19 -12.39 -16.34
CA ALA A 79 9.46 -12.13 -15.63
C ALA A 79 10.62 -12.28 -16.64
N PRO A 80 11.01 -11.20 -17.36
CA PRO A 80 11.93 -11.30 -18.49
C PRO A 80 13.35 -11.75 -18.10
N LEU A 81 13.74 -11.56 -16.85
CA LEU A 81 15.02 -12.01 -16.30
C LEU A 81 14.89 -13.30 -15.47
N GLY A 82 13.72 -13.95 -15.45
CA GLY A 82 13.47 -15.10 -14.57
C GLY A 82 13.04 -14.72 -13.16
N ARG A 83 12.67 -15.73 -12.36
CA ARG A 83 12.18 -15.59 -10.98
C ARG A 83 12.46 -16.84 -10.15
N SER A 84 12.40 -16.71 -8.83
CA SER A 84 12.45 -17.87 -7.92
C SER A 84 11.16 -18.70 -7.98
N ASP A 85 11.28 -20.03 -7.91
CA ASP A 85 10.13 -20.95 -7.74
C ASP A 85 9.57 -20.97 -6.31
N ASN A 86 10.36 -20.53 -5.33
CA ASN A 86 9.97 -20.40 -3.93
C ASN A 86 10.70 -19.21 -3.30
N TYR A 87 10.19 -18.00 -3.58
CA TYR A 87 10.80 -16.74 -3.15
C TYR A 87 11.14 -16.71 -1.65
N PRO A 88 10.24 -17.10 -0.72
CA PRO A 88 10.56 -17.07 0.71
C PRO A 88 11.74 -18.00 1.08
N ARG A 89 11.78 -19.22 0.54
CA ARG A 89 12.89 -20.15 0.83
C ARG A 89 14.20 -19.73 0.18
N SER A 90 14.16 -19.13 -1.00
CA SER A 90 15.33 -18.56 -1.65
C SER A 90 15.99 -17.48 -0.79
N VAL A 91 15.19 -16.60 -0.19
CA VAL A 91 15.70 -15.57 0.73
C VAL A 91 16.24 -16.21 2.02
N ALA A 92 15.51 -17.15 2.61
CA ALA A 92 15.92 -17.85 3.83
C ALA A 92 17.27 -18.56 3.69
N ALA A 93 17.44 -19.34 2.61
CA ALA A 93 18.67 -20.08 2.34
C ALA A 93 19.90 -19.15 2.23
N ARG A 94 19.74 -17.97 1.63
CA ARG A 94 20.82 -16.99 1.45
C ARG A 94 21.27 -16.31 2.73
N VAL A 95 20.41 -16.24 3.75
CA VAL A 95 20.75 -15.69 5.08
C VAL A 95 21.07 -16.79 6.09
N GLY A 96 21.16 -18.05 5.64
CA GLY A 96 21.51 -19.19 6.50
C GLY A 96 20.38 -19.65 7.41
N ALA A 97 19.12 -19.34 7.09
CA ALA A 97 17.93 -19.84 7.78
C ALA A 97 17.34 -21.07 7.06
N ASP A 98 16.79 -22.01 7.83
CA ASP A 98 16.05 -23.18 7.31
C ASP A 98 14.71 -23.34 8.05
N PRO A 99 13.71 -22.50 7.71
CA PRO A 99 12.46 -22.41 8.45
C PRO A 99 11.55 -23.62 8.17
N GLU A 100 10.82 -24.04 9.20
CA GLU A 100 9.78 -25.07 9.10
C GLU A 100 8.66 -24.59 8.16
N ARG A 101 8.24 -23.33 8.30
CA ARG A 101 7.15 -22.73 7.53
C ARG A 101 7.62 -21.57 6.64
N ALA A 102 7.19 -21.60 5.39
CA ALA A 102 7.44 -20.55 4.41
C ALA A 102 6.09 -20.09 3.82
N ILE A 103 5.79 -18.80 3.96
CA ILE A 103 4.53 -18.17 3.54
C ILE A 103 4.81 -17.23 2.38
N LEU A 104 3.96 -17.25 1.35
CA LEU A 104 3.90 -16.21 0.32
C LEU A 104 2.54 -15.52 0.38
N GLU A 105 2.54 -14.27 0.83
CA GLU A 105 1.33 -13.49 1.13
C GLU A 105 0.58 -13.07 -0.14
N VAL A 106 -0.72 -12.78 -0.02
CA VAL A 106 -1.54 -12.19 -1.10
C VAL A 106 -1.01 -10.81 -1.54
N VAL A 107 -1.48 -10.35 -2.70
CA VAL A 107 -1.11 -9.04 -3.26
C VAL A 107 -1.68 -7.89 -2.43
N GLY A 108 -0.90 -6.83 -2.26
CA GLY A 108 -1.33 -5.53 -1.76
C GLY A 108 -0.39 -4.93 -0.73
N GLY A 109 -0.30 -3.59 -0.71
CA GLY A 109 0.57 -2.82 0.17
C GLY A 109 0.29 -2.91 1.67
N GLN A 110 -0.84 -3.53 2.06
CA GLN A 110 -1.14 -3.86 3.45
C GLN A 110 -0.30 -5.03 3.98
N GLY A 111 0.16 -5.91 3.08
CA GLY A 111 0.78 -7.20 3.39
C GLY A 111 1.86 -7.16 4.48
N PRO A 112 2.84 -6.24 4.43
CA PRO A 112 3.87 -6.17 5.47
C PRO A 112 3.33 -5.99 6.89
N GLN A 113 2.38 -5.07 7.08
CA GLN A 113 1.80 -4.81 8.39
C GLN A 113 0.88 -5.95 8.82
N HIS A 114 0.05 -6.46 7.91
CA HIS A 114 -0.81 -7.62 8.15
C HIS A 114 -0.02 -8.83 8.65
N LEU A 115 1.09 -9.17 7.98
CA LEU A 115 1.93 -10.29 8.37
C LEU A 115 2.60 -10.07 9.73
N VAL A 116 3.06 -8.84 10.02
CA VAL A 116 3.61 -8.53 11.35
C VAL A 116 2.54 -8.70 12.43
N THR A 117 1.31 -8.21 12.21
CA THR A 117 0.18 -8.41 13.12
C THR A 117 -0.15 -9.89 13.31
N GLU A 118 -0.29 -10.65 12.22
CA GLU A 118 -0.63 -12.08 12.25
C GLU A 118 0.43 -12.88 13.01
N LEU A 119 1.71 -12.71 12.64
CA LEU A 119 2.82 -13.47 13.22
C LEU A 119 3.07 -13.08 14.68
N ALA A 120 2.85 -11.81 15.05
CA ALA A 120 2.84 -11.40 16.46
C ALA A 120 1.74 -12.13 17.25
N ALA A 121 0.54 -12.26 16.68
CA ALA A 121 -0.56 -13.00 17.28
C ALA A 121 -0.31 -14.52 17.33
N GLU A 122 0.48 -15.08 16.42
CA GLU A 122 0.92 -16.48 16.44
C GLU A 122 1.96 -16.73 17.53
N ILE A 123 2.91 -15.81 17.68
CA ILE A 123 3.92 -15.80 18.74
C ILE A 123 3.27 -15.72 20.13
N ALA A 124 2.33 -14.80 20.32
CA ALA A 124 1.56 -14.68 21.55
C ALA A 124 0.78 -15.94 21.92
N ARG A 125 0.47 -16.80 20.94
CA ARG A 125 -0.21 -18.10 21.14
C ARG A 125 0.76 -19.29 21.19
N GLY A 126 2.07 -19.05 21.08
CA GLY A 126 3.10 -20.08 21.09
C GLY A 126 3.14 -20.97 19.84
N ARG A 127 2.58 -20.53 18.70
CA ARG A 127 2.61 -21.28 17.43
C ARG A 127 3.86 -21.03 16.60
N THR A 128 4.49 -19.88 16.82
CA THR A 128 5.71 -19.41 16.16
C THR A 128 6.60 -18.82 17.25
N ARG A 129 7.90 -18.99 17.17
CA ARG A 129 8.85 -18.44 18.14
C ARG A 129 9.63 -17.27 17.55
N ALA A 130 10.03 -17.36 16.28
CA ALA A 130 10.73 -16.33 15.55
C ALA A 130 10.31 -16.31 14.08
N ALA A 131 9.84 -15.15 13.62
CA ALA A 131 9.32 -14.95 12.28
C ALA A 131 10.02 -13.81 11.55
N LEU A 132 10.45 -14.05 10.32
CA LEU A 132 11.07 -13.06 9.46
C LEU A 132 10.15 -12.71 8.28
N VAL A 133 9.66 -11.48 8.26
CA VAL A 133 8.84 -10.91 7.18
C VAL A 133 9.73 -10.12 6.24
N PHE A 134 9.63 -10.32 4.92
CA PHE A 134 10.41 -9.55 3.95
C PHE A 134 9.72 -9.38 2.60
N GLY A 135 10.17 -8.39 1.85
CA GLY A 135 9.77 -8.16 0.47
C GLY A 135 10.80 -7.35 -0.28
N SER A 136 10.65 -7.29 -1.61
CA SER A 136 11.57 -6.57 -2.47
C SER A 136 11.01 -6.35 -3.87
N GLU A 137 11.46 -5.31 -4.55
CA GLU A 137 11.27 -5.13 -6.00
C GLU A 137 12.59 -4.75 -6.66
N ALA A 138 12.80 -5.21 -7.90
CA ALA A 138 13.96 -4.87 -8.72
C ALA A 138 13.54 -4.32 -10.11
N ILE A 139 12.40 -3.62 -10.18
CA ILE A 139 11.77 -3.20 -11.44
C ILE A 139 12.70 -2.32 -12.28
N SER A 140 13.48 -1.44 -11.65
CA SER A 140 14.45 -0.60 -12.36
C SER A 140 15.56 -1.44 -13.01
N THR A 141 16.13 -2.41 -12.28
CA THR A 141 17.13 -3.34 -12.81
C THR A 141 16.55 -4.18 -13.94
N VAL A 142 15.37 -4.76 -13.73
CA VAL A 142 14.70 -5.62 -14.70
C VAL A 142 14.45 -4.88 -16.01
N GLN A 143 13.91 -3.66 -15.95
CA GLN A 143 13.67 -2.84 -17.15
C GLN A 143 14.96 -2.42 -17.84
N ALA A 144 16.02 -2.10 -17.10
CA ALA A 144 17.29 -1.67 -17.69
C ALA A 144 18.05 -2.81 -18.37
N MET A 145 17.90 -4.04 -17.87
CA MET A 145 18.72 -5.19 -18.30
C MET A 145 17.98 -6.19 -19.19
N ALA A 146 16.64 -6.20 -19.23
CA ALA A 146 15.86 -7.16 -20.02
C ALA A 146 16.21 -7.20 -21.52
N GLU A 147 16.64 -6.07 -22.08
CA GLU A 147 17.04 -5.93 -23.49
C GLU A 147 18.56 -5.80 -23.68
N ALA A 148 19.36 -6.03 -22.62
CA ALA A 148 20.81 -6.00 -22.71
C ALA A 148 21.35 -7.17 -23.55
N ALA A 149 22.57 -7.02 -24.09
CA ALA A 149 23.20 -8.06 -24.89
C ALA A 149 23.50 -9.35 -24.10
N ASP A 150 23.72 -9.22 -22.78
CA ASP A 150 23.97 -10.32 -21.85
C ASP A 150 23.16 -10.07 -20.56
N PRO A 151 21.84 -10.37 -20.57
CA PRO A 151 20.97 -10.12 -19.43
C PRO A 151 21.26 -11.12 -18.30
N PRO A 152 21.25 -10.68 -17.02
CA PRO A 152 21.44 -11.60 -15.90
C PRO A 152 20.25 -12.55 -15.76
N ASP A 153 20.50 -13.78 -15.28
CA ASP A 153 19.45 -14.74 -14.93
C ASP A 153 19.13 -14.65 -13.44
N PHE A 154 17.90 -14.22 -13.14
CA PHE A 154 17.32 -14.15 -11.80
C PHE A 154 16.49 -15.39 -11.44
N SER A 155 16.47 -16.41 -12.30
CA SER A 155 15.83 -17.69 -12.00
C SER A 155 16.50 -18.37 -10.81
N GLU A 156 15.70 -18.87 -9.88
CA GLU A 156 16.19 -19.68 -8.76
C GLU A 156 15.29 -20.90 -8.57
N ARG A 157 15.89 -22.06 -8.29
CA ARG A 157 15.19 -23.30 -7.97
C ARG A 157 15.68 -23.84 -6.64
N VAL A 158 14.87 -23.66 -5.60
CA VAL A 158 15.22 -24.08 -4.23
C VAL A 158 14.30 -25.17 -3.70
N GLY A 159 13.09 -25.32 -4.26
CA GLY A 159 12.11 -26.32 -3.81
C GLY A 159 11.58 -26.05 -2.40
N GLY A 160 11.25 -27.13 -1.67
CA GLY A 160 10.69 -27.06 -0.30
C GLY A 160 9.20 -26.70 -0.24
N SER A 161 8.60 -26.81 0.95
CA SER A 161 7.19 -26.47 1.16
C SER A 161 6.96 -24.96 1.02
N LEU A 162 5.80 -24.58 0.51
CA LEU A 162 5.37 -23.18 0.38
C LEU A 162 3.87 -23.10 0.66
N GLU A 163 3.50 -22.30 1.66
CA GLU A 163 2.13 -21.83 1.86
C GLU A 163 1.90 -20.63 0.94
N ASP A 164 1.57 -20.91 -0.32
CA ASP A 164 1.15 -19.88 -1.28
C ASP A 164 -0.32 -19.54 -1.03
N ARG A 165 -0.59 -18.33 -0.51
CA ARG A 165 -1.96 -17.85 -0.20
C ARG A 165 -2.77 -17.40 -1.42
N GLY A 166 -2.25 -17.63 -2.62
CA GLY A 166 -2.81 -17.13 -3.87
C GLY A 166 -2.65 -15.61 -4.03
N LEU A 167 -3.22 -15.07 -5.10
CA LEU A 167 -3.04 -13.66 -5.46
C LEU A 167 -3.92 -12.71 -4.62
N GLY A 168 -5.03 -13.18 -4.07
CA GLY A 168 -5.99 -12.35 -3.30
C GLY A 168 -6.56 -11.18 -4.11
N LEU A 169 -6.84 -11.39 -5.40
CA LEU A 169 -7.38 -10.37 -6.33
C LEU A 169 -8.91 -10.23 -6.29
N GLU A 170 -9.59 -11.02 -5.45
CA GLU A 170 -11.04 -11.00 -5.32
C GLU A 170 -11.55 -9.60 -4.92
N GLY A 171 -12.47 -9.07 -5.74
CA GLY A 171 -13.02 -7.71 -5.60
C GLY A 171 -12.09 -6.56 -6.02
N LEU A 172 -10.81 -6.81 -6.32
CA LEU A 172 -9.84 -5.76 -6.68
C LEU A 172 -9.88 -5.37 -8.17
N MET A 173 -10.15 -6.34 -9.04
CA MET A 173 -10.30 -6.10 -10.49
C MET A 173 -11.42 -6.95 -11.10
N PRO A 174 -12.70 -6.64 -10.80
CA PRO A 174 -13.83 -7.35 -11.39
C PRO A 174 -13.83 -7.22 -12.94
N PRO A 175 -14.17 -8.28 -13.70
CA PRO A 175 -14.18 -8.25 -15.16
C PRO A 175 -15.00 -7.10 -15.77
N ARG A 176 -16.12 -6.74 -15.14
CA ARG A 176 -16.96 -5.61 -15.56
C ARG A 176 -16.21 -4.27 -15.45
N GLN A 177 -15.48 -4.04 -14.37
CA GLN A 177 -14.70 -2.80 -14.22
C GLN A 177 -13.58 -2.73 -15.26
N ALA A 178 -12.90 -3.85 -15.51
CA ALA A 178 -11.90 -3.94 -16.57
C ALA A 178 -12.49 -3.67 -17.97
N ALA A 179 -13.68 -4.19 -18.26
CA ALA A 179 -14.40 -3.95 -19.52
C ALA A 179 -14.80 -2.47 -19.72
N HIS A 180 -14.90 -1.69 -18.64
CA HIS A 180 -15.14 -0.24 -18.67
C HIS A 180 -13.87 0.59 -18.47
N GLY A 181 -12.70 -0.02 -18.71
CA GLY A 181 -11.42 0.69 -18.72
C GLY A 181 -10.81 0.96 -17.34
N LEU A 182 -11.39 0.49 -16.24
CA LEU A 182 -10.80 0.57 -14.89
C LEU A 182 -9.76 -0.53 -14.65
N THR A 183 -8.74 -0.57 -15.49
CA THR A 183 -7.69 -1.58 -15.49
C THR A 183 -6.44 -1.19 -14.70
N SER A 184 -6.37 0.05 -14.21
CA SER A 184 -5.20 0.58 -13.50
C SER A 184 -5.58 1.22 -12.17
N LEU A 185 -4.68 1.11 -11.19
CA LEU A 185 -4.88 1.76 -9.89
C LEU A 185 -5.04 3.29 -10.01
N PRO A 186 -4.25 4.04 -10.81
CA PRO A 186 -4.48 5.48 -10.97
C PRO A 186 -5.91 5.84 -11.37
N ALA A 187 -6.53 5.05 -12.26
CA ALA A 187 -7.91 5.31 -12.67
C ALA A 187 -8.92 5.03 -11.54
N GLN A 188 -8.72 3.97 -10.76
CA GLN A 188 -9.61 3.65 -9.63
C GLN A 188 -9.49 4.67 -8.49
N TYR A 189 -8.26 5.06 -8.12
CA TYR A 189 -8.02 6.07 -7.09
C TYR A 189 -8.58 7.43 -7.49
N ALA A 190 -8.47 7.79 -8.76
CA ALA A 190 -8.97 9.04 -9.30
C ALA A 190 -10.50 9.19 -9.11
N LEU A 191 -11.26 8.09 -9.22
CA LEU A 191 -12.69 8.09 -8.91
C LEU A 191 -12.94 8.50 -7.45
N PHE A 192 -12.12 8.02 -6.51
CA PHE A 192 -12.27 8.38 -5.10
C PHE A 192 -11.88 9.84 -4.85
N ASP A 193 -10.77 10.31 -5.44
CA ASP A 193 -10.34 11.71 -5.29
C ASP A 193 -11.36 12.69 -5.88
N ASN A 194 -11.95 12.39 -7.06
CA ASN A 194 -13.02 13.22 -7.62
C ASN A 194 -14.33 13.13 -6.81
N ALA A 195 -14.65 11.97 -6.22
CA ALA A 195 -15.78 11.87 -5.28
C ALA A 195 -15.53 12.74 -4.03
N ARG A 196 -14.31 12.73 -3.50
CA ARG A 196 -13.89 13.58 -2.36
C ARG A 196 -13.92 15.06 -2.71
N ARG A 197 -13.48 15.43 -3.91
CA ARG A 197 -13.61 16.79 -4.43
C ARG A 197 -15.07 17.25 -4.47
N ALA A 198 -15.98 16.42 -4.96
CA ALA A 198 -17.43 16.68 -4.93
C ALA A 198 -17.92 16.92 -3.50
N ARG A 199 -17.61 16.02 -2.56
CA ARG A 199 -18.03 16.14 -1.15
C ARG A 199 -17.55 17.44 -0.50
N LEU A 200 -16.33 17.86 -0.81
CA LEU A 200 -15.73 19.08 -0.26
C LEU A 200 -16.19 20.36 -0.97
N GLY A 201 -16.91 20.26 -2.09
CA GLY A 201 -17.35 21.42 -2.87
C GLY A 201 -16.18 22.21 -3.47
N GLN A 202 -15.03 21.57 -3.71
CA GLN A 202 -13.82 22.21 -4.18
C GLN A 202 -13.76 22.25 -5.71
N THR A 203 -13.25 23.36 -6.24
CA THR A 203 -12.86 23.45 -7.65
C THR A 203 -11.68 22.53 -7.95
N ARG A 204 -11.46 22.20 -9.24
CA ARG A 204 -10.28 21.44 -9.69
C ARG A 204 -8.96 22.07 -9.22
N ALA A 205 -8.85 23.40 -9.31
CA ALA A 205 -7.63 24.12 -8.96
C ALA A 205 -7.35 24.06 -7.45
N GLU A 206 -8.37 24.26 -6.61
CA GLU A 206 -8.25 24.13 -5.14
C GLU A 206 -7.86 22.71 -4.75
N TYR A 207 -8.49 21.70 -5.36
CA TYR A 207 -8.19 20.30 -5.07
C TYR A 207 -6.75 19.94 -5.45
N ALA A 208 -6.31 20.34 -6.64
CA ALA A 208 -4.93 20.16 -7.09
C ALA A 208 -3.93 20.84 -6.14
N SER A 209 -4.18 22.10 -5.76
CA SER A 209 -3.34 22.81 -4.80
C SER A 209 -3.24 22.06 -3.46
N GLY A 210 -4.36 21.53 -2.96
CA GLY A 210 -4.40 20.69 -1.74
C GLY A 210 -3.57 19.41 -1.87
N MET A 211 -3.67 18.70 -3.00
CA MET A 211 -2.83 17.50 -3.26
C MET A 211 -1.34 17.84 -3.28
N GLY A 212 -0.97 18.96 -3.90
CA GLY A 212 0.41 19.44 -3.93
C GLY A 212 0.93 19.80 -2.53
N ALA A 213 0.13 20.51 -1.73
CA ALA A 213 0.47 20.88 -0.36
C ALA A 213 0.65 19.66 0.54
N LEU A 214 -0.20 18.64 0.38
CA LEU A 214 -0.09 17.37 1.11
C LEU A 214 1.22 16.63 0.85
N PHE A 215 1.67 16.59 -0.41
CA PHE A 215 2.83 15.79 -0.81
C PHE A 215 4.16 16.54 -0.81
N ALA A 216 4.19 17.87 -0.76
CA ALA A 216 5.45 18.61 -0.66
C ALA A 216 6.31 18.18 0.56
N PRO A 217 5.76 18.04 1.79
CA PRO A 217 6.52 17.53 2.94
C PRO A 217 7.05 16.09 2.75
N PHE A 218 6.32 15.24 2.01
CA PHE A 218 6.76 13.87 1.73
C PHE A 218 8.04 13.86 0.89
N THR A 219 8.16 14.79 -0.08
CA THR A 219 9.38 14.90 -0.91
C THR A 219 10.62 15.24 -0.08
N LYS A 220 10.45 16.07 0.95
CA LYS A 220 11.53 16.44 1.88
C LYS A 220 11.96 15.24 2.73
N ALA A 221 11.01 14.47 3.26
CA ALA A 221 11.31 13.24 3.99
C ALA A 221 12.03 12.21 3.09
N ALA A 222 11.57 12.03 1.84
CA ALA A 222 12.24 11.16 0.87
C ALA A 222 13.65 11.63 0.52
N ALA A 223 13.86 12.94 0.33
CA ALA A 223 15.18 13.49 0.01
C ALA A 223 16.22 13.28 1.13
N ALA A 224 15.76 13.20 2.38
CA ALA A 224 16.61 12.88 3.53
C ALA A 224 16.84 11.37 3.73
N ASN A 225 16.06 10.50 3.06
CA ASN A 225 16.15 9.06 3.24
C ASN A 225 17.16 8.43 2.25
N PRO A 226 18.22 7.75 2.74
CA PRO A 226 19.24 7.16 1.87
C PRO A 226 18.71 6.05 0.94
N HIS A 227 17.58 5.42 1.30
CA HIS A 227 16.93 4.38 0.53
C HIS A 227 15.98 4.90 -0.56
N ALA A 228 15.71 6.22 -0.60
CA ALA A 228 14.78 6.79 -1.56
C ALA A 228 15.26 6.64 -3.02
N ALA A 229 14.40 6.11 -3.89
CA ALA A 229 14.68 5.95 -5.31
C ALA A 229 14.72 7.27 -6.07
N ALA A 230 14.06 8.33 -5.56
CA ALA A 230 14.05 9.65 -6.16
C ALA A 230 14.14 10.76 -5.10
N PRO A 231 15.35 11.03 -4.55
CA PRO A 231 15.55 11.98 -3.45
C PRO A 231 15.58 13.44 -3.95
N THR A 232 14.52 13.88 -4.61
CA THR A 232 14.38 15.27 -5.08
C THR A 232 13.24 15.94 -4.32
N GLU A 233 13.58 16.94 -3.51
CA GLU A 233 12.61 17.83 -2.89
C GLU A 233 11.91 18.68 -3.97
N ARG A 234 10.58 18.83 -3.86
CA ARG A 234 9.74 19.54 -4.84
C ARG A 234 8.74 20.45 -4.14
N GLY A 235 8.41 21.55 -4.80
CA GLY A 235 7.39 22.49 -4.33
C GLY A 235 5.96 21.98 -4.55
N ALA A 236 5.02 22.44 -3.73
CA ALA A 236 3.60 22.04 -3.83
C ALA A 236 2.98 22.32 -5.20
N GLU A 237 3.20 23.52 -5.75
CA GLU A 237 2.70 23.90 -7.07
C GLU A 237 3.35 23.07 -8.20
N GLU A 238 4.65 22.78 -8.09
CA GLU A 238 5.40 21.99 -9.06
C GLU A 238 4.82 20.56 -9.18
N LEU A 239 4.43 19.96 -8.04
CA LEU A 239 3.90 18.60 -7.99
C LEU A 239 2.62 18.44 -8.82
N VAL A 240 1.80 19.48 -8.91
CA VAL A 240 0.47 19.40 -9.54
C VAL A 240 0.33 20.19 -10.82
N THR A 241 1.32 21.01 -11.17
CA THR A 241 1.35 21.73 -12.46
C THR A 241 1.67 20.76 -13.59
N PRO A 242 0.77 20.56 -14.56
CA PRO A 242 1.04 19.70 -15.71
C PRO A 242 2.17 20.28 -16.57
N THR A 243 3.16 19.44 -16.87
CA THR A 243 4.23 19.74 -17.81
C THR A 243 4.52 18.49 -18.65
N GLU A 244 5.41 18.58 -19.64
CA GLU A 244 5.87 17.38 -20.38
C GLU A 244 6.46 16.32 -19.43
N ARG A 245 7.21 16.74 -18.41
CA ARG A 245 7.83 15.83 -17.42
C ARG A 245 6.84 15.38 -16.34
N ASN A 246 5.89 16.24 -16.00
CA ASN A 246 4.82 16.01 -15.03
C ASN A 246 3.46 15.87 -15.72
N ARG A 247 3.38 15.01 -16.74
CA ARG A 247 2.17 14.84 -17.55
C ARG A 247 0.98 14.34 -16.71
N PRO A 248 -0.27 14.63 -17.12
CA PRO A 248 -1.46 13.95 -16.60
C PRO A 248 -1.39 12.43 -16.78
N ILE A 249 -1.90 11.67 -15.81
CA ILE A 249 -1.97 10.20 -15.84
C ILE A 249 -3.43 9.74 -15.85
N ALA A 250 -4.16 10.13 -14.82
CA ALA A 250 -5.59 9.91 -14.69
C ALA A 250 -6.14 11.08 -13.88
N ASP A 251 -7.04 11.89 -14.44
CA ASP A 251 -7.56 13.09 -13.76
C ASP A 251 -8.13 12.71 -12.39
N PRO A 252 -7.65 13.32 -11.27
CA PRO A 252 -6.95 14.61 -11.21
C PRO A 252 -5.40 14.54 -11.11
N TYR A 253 -4.79 13.37 -11.31
CA TYR A 253 -3.38 13.14 -11.05
C TYR A 253 -2.44 13.49 -12.20
N THR A 254 -1.41 14.24 -11.86
CA THR A 254 -0.16 14.33 -12.62
C THR A 254 0.82 13.25 -12.18
N ARG A 255 1.84 12.99 -13.01
CA ARG A 255 2.84 11.93 -12.78
C ARG A 255 3.54 12.02 -11.41
N TYR A 256 3.85 13.22 -10.91
CA TYR A 256 4.67 13.40 -9.70
C TYR A 256 3.95 13.04 -8.40
N ILE A 257 2.61 12.96 -8.41
CA ILE A 257 1.80 12.59 -7.23
C ILE A 257 1.23 11.17 -7.34
N VAL A 258 1.76 10.37 -8.26
CA VAL A 258 1.44 8.94 -8.43
C VAL A 258 2.63 8.11 -7.99
N ALA A 259 2.37 6.99 -7.32
CA ALA A 259 3.39 6.04 -6.88
C ALA A 259 4.43 5.72 -7.96
N ARG A 260 5.69 5.65 -7.55
CA ARG A 260 6.82 5.26 -8.42
C ARG A 260 7.18 3.80 -8.16
N ASP A 261 6.81 2.92 -9.08
CA ASP A 261 7.11 1.48 -9.03
C ASP A 261 8.53 1.13 -9.51
N LYS A 262 9.13 1.98 -10.35
CA LYS A 262 10.50 1.80 -10.88
C LYS A 262 11.55 2.04 -9.80
N VAL A 263 11.80 1.01 -8.98
CA VAL A 263 12.76 1.01 -7.87
C VAL A 263 13.54 -0.31 -7.81
N ASN A 264 14.68 -0.30 -7.12
CA ASN A 264 15.31 -1.51 -6.60
C ASN A 264 15.43 -1.36 -5.08
N GLN A 265 14.54 -2.01 -4.33
CA GLN A 265 14.41 -1.84 -2.89
C GLN A 265 13.99 -3.15 -2.23
N GLY A 266 14.45 -3.39 -1.00
CA GLY A 266 14.01 -4.49 -0.15
C GLY A 266 13.91 -4.07 1.31
N ALA A 267 13.03 -4.70 2.07
CA ALA A 267 12.93 -4.49 3.50
C ALA A 267 12.54 -5.79 4.21
N ALA A 268 12.98 -5.92 5.46
CA ALA A 268 12.72 -7.06 6.32
C ALA A 268 12.48 -6.64 7.77
N VAL A 269 11.61 -7.38 8.46
CA VAL A 269 11.22 -7.19 9.86
C VAL A 269 11.28 -8.54 10.56
N LEU A 270 12.04 -8.62 11.65
CA LEU A 270 12.19 -9.80 12.49
C LEU A 270 11.39 -9.62 13.78
N VAL A 271 10.40 -10.50 13.98
CA VAL A 271 9.55 -10.54 15.17
C VAL A 271 9.83 -11.84 15.93
N VAL A 272 10.05 -11.76 17.23
CA VAL A 272 10.32 -12.91 18.09
C VAL A 272 9.51 -12.84 19.38
N SER A 273 9.38 -13.95 20.09
CA SER A 273 8.92 -13.92 21.48
C SER A 273 9.96 -13.27 22.40
N VAL A 274 9.53 -12.62 23.49
CA VAL A 274 10.43 -12.12 24.55
C VAL A 274 11.32 -13.25 25.10
N ALA A 275 10.80 -14.48 25.21
CA ALA A 275 11.59 -15.66 25.58
C ALA A 275 12.75 -15.91 24.61
N ALA A 276 12.46 -15.92 23.31
CA ALA A 276 13.48 -16.10 22.28
C ALA A 276 14.48 -14.95 22.26
N ALA A 277 14.03 -13.70 22.35
CA ALA A 277 14.92 -12.54 22.41
C ALA A 277 15.95 -12.65 23.55
N ARG A 278 15.51 -13.07 24.75
CA ARG A 278 16.39 -13.29 25.91
C ARG A 278 17.35 -14.46 25.71
N GLU A 279 16.85 -15.59 25.26
CA GLU A 279 17.67 -16.80 25.01
C GLU A 279 18.79 -16.52 24.00
N LEU A 280 18.46 -15.74 22.98
CA LEU A 280 19.32 -15.38 21.87
C LEU A 280 20.24 -14.19 22.17
N GLY A 281 20.11 -13.57 23.35
CA GLY A 281 20.97 -12.47 23.80
C GLY A 281 20.70 -11.14 23.07
N VAL A 282 19.48 -10.91 22.57
CA VAL A 282 19.10 -9.64 21.97
C VAL A 282 18.98 -8.57 23.07
N PRO A 283 19.76 -7.48 23.02
CA PRO A 283 19.70 -6.41 24.02
C PRO A 283 18.30 -5.77 24.10
N GLU A 284 17.82 -5.46 25.31
CA GLU A 284 16.46 -4.93 25.53
C GLU A 284 16.24 -3.57 24.86
N GLU A 285 17.29 -2.77 24.62
CA GLU A 285 17.20 -1.51 23.86
C GLU A 285 16.86 -1.69 22.37
N ARG A 286 16.92 -2.92 21.86
CA ARG A 286 16.48 -3.27 20.50
C ARG A 286 15.00 -3.60 20.42
N TRP A 287 14.32 -3.75 21.56
CA TRP A 287 12.96 -4.27 21.63
C TRP A 287 11.94 -3.19 21.31
N VAL A 288 11.10 -3.43 20.29
CA VAL A 288 9.95 -2.58 19.96
C VAL A 288 8.69 -3.44 19.94
N PHE A 289 7.72 -3.06 20.75
CA PHE A 289 6.46 -3.77 20.94
C PHE A 289 5.40 -3.24 19.97
N LEU A 290 4.52 -4.15 19.52
CA LEU A 290 3.30 -3.81 18.79
C LEU A 290 2.18 -3.58 19.80
N HIS A 291 1.97 -2.31 20.18
CA HIS A 291 0.99 -1.89 21.19
C HIS A 291 -0.45 -2.03 20.72
N GLY A 292 -0.68 -1.76 19.44
CA GLY A 292 -1.99 -1.70 18.83
C GLY A 292 -1.91 -2.10 17.38
N HIS A 293 -2.97 -2.74 16.90
CA HIS A 293 -3.02 -3.28 15.56
C HIS A 293 -4.48 -3.51 15.14
N ALA A 294 -4.71 -3.47 13.83
CA ALA A 294 -6.00 -3.77 13.23
C ALA A 294 -5.82 -4.11 11.74
N ASP A 295 -6.68 -4.98 11.23
CA ASP A 295 -6.67 -5.41 9.83
C ASP A 295 -8.10 -5.47 9.30
N LEU A 296 -8.48 -4.53 8.44
CA LEU A 296 -9.83 -4.43 7.89
C LEU A 296 -9.84 -4.34 6.35
N ARG A 297 -10.91 -4.85 5.76
CA ARG A 297 -11.20 -4.83 4.31
C ARG A 297 -12.48 -4.06 4.07
N GLU A 298 -12.43 -3.13 3.14
CA GLU A 298 -13.56 -2.35 2.66
C GLU A 298 -14.48 -3.17 1.75
N ARG A 299 -15.73 -2.73 1.56
CA ARG A 299 -16.62 -3.24 0.52
C ARG A 299 -16.00 -3.03 -0.87
N ASP A 300 -16.42 -3.85 -1.83
CA ASP A 300 -15.95 -3.71 -3.22
C ASP A 300 -16.33 -2.34 -3.79
N LEU A 301 -15.55 -1.82 -4.76
CA LEU A 301 -15.64 -0.42 -5.20
C LEU A 301 -17.09 0.04 -5.47
N MET A 302 -17.87 -0.74 -6.22
CA MET A 302 -19.24 -0.38 -6.59
C MET A 302 -20.26 -0.55 -5.45
N GLU A 303 -19.90 -1.25 -4.37
CA GLU A 303 -20.75 -1.51 -3.20
C GLU A 303 -20.58 -0.45 -2.09
N ARG A 304 -19.56 0.40 -2.17
CA ARG A 304 -19.32 1.45 -1.16
C ARG A 304 -20.42 2.50 -1.19
N ALA A 305 -21.04 2.77 -0.05
CA ALA A 305 -22.08 3.80 0.06
C ALA A 305 -21.56 5.19 -0.36
N ASP A 306 -20.35 5.55 0.08
CA ASP A 306 -19.67 6.81 -0.27
C ASP A 306 -18.28 6.53 -0.83
N LEU A 307 -18.08 6.77 -2.13
CA LEU A 307 -16.80 6.58 -2.82
C LEU A 307 -15.71 7.59 -2.38
N SER A 308 -16.09 8.67 -1.69
CA SER A 308 -15.16 9.68 -1.23
C SER A 308 -14.46 9.34 0.09
N ARG A 309 -14.84 8.24 0.73
CA ARG A 309 -14.38 7.82 2.06
C ARG A 309 -13.79 6.42 2.02
N SER A 310 -13.08 6.09 3.09
CA SER A 310 -12.59 4.73 3.38
C SER A 310 -12.91 4.40 4.85
N PRO A 311 -14.19 4.15 5.19
CA PRO A 311 -14.59 3.92 6.57
C PRO A 311 -13.93 2.68 7.20
N ALA A 312 -13.59 1.63 6.45
CA ALA A 312 -12.81 0.51 6.97
C ALA A 312 -11.39 0.93 7.39
N ALA A 313 -10.74 1.83 6.63
CA ALA A 313 -9.43 2.37 7.02
C ALA A 313 -9.51 3.26 8.27
N ALA A 314 -10.59 4.04 8.39
CA ALA A 314 -10.87 4.85 9.57
C ALA A 314 -11.04 3.96 10.82
N LEU A 315 -11.91 2.94 10.73
CA LEU A 315 -12.12 1.96 11.81
C LEU A 315 -10.83 1.24 12.19
N ALA A 316 -9.98 0.86 11.23
CA ALA A 316 -8.71 0.19 11.52
C ALA A 316 -7.76 1.12 12.30
N ALA A 317 -7.67 2.39 11.90
CA ALA A 317 -6.82 3.36 12.56
C ALA A 317 -7.29 3.66 14.00
N GLU A 318 -8.59 3.89 14.19
CA GLU A 318 -9.20 4.13 15.49
C GLU A 318 -9.07 2.91 16.41
N HIS A 319 -9.37 1.72 15.90
CA HIS A 319 -9.29 0.47 16.66
C HIS A 319 -7.86 0.15 17.08
N ALA A 320 -6.86 0.38 16.21
CA ALA A 320 -5.46 0.17 16.59
C ALA A 320 -5.02 1.13 17.72
N LEU A 321 -5.47 2.39 17.71
CA LEU A 321 -5.24 3.33 18.81
C LEU A 321 -5.95 2.89 20.10
N GLU A 322 -7.18 2.37 20.00
CA GLU A 322 -7.93 1.78 21.12
C GLU A 322 -7.17 0.61 21.75
N VAL A 323 -6.67 -0.34 20.95
CA VAL A 323 -5.89 -1.50 21.44
C VAL A 323 -4.61 -1.03 22.16
N ALA A 324 -3.93 -0.03 21.60
CA ALA A 324 -2.76 0.58 22.22
C ALA A 324 -3.09 1.34 23.51
N GLY A 325 -4.33 1.81 23.67
CA GLY A 325 -4.78 2.62 24.80
C GLY A 325 -4.24 4.05 24.75
N ILE A 326 -4.05 4.60 23.55
CA ILE A 326 -3.52 5.95 23.32
C ILE A 326 -4.46 6.76 22.43
N ARG A 327 -4.19 8.06 22.32
CA ARG A 327 -4.86 8.98 21.40
C ARG A 327 -3.92 9.37 20.26
N THR A 328 -4.46 9.95 19.18
CA THR A 328 -3.65 10.49 18.08
C THR A 328 -2.59 11.50 18.57
N ASP A 329 -2.90 12.29 19.60
CA ASP A 329 -1.98 13.31 20.14
C ASP A 329 -0.74 12.69 20.82
N ASP A 330 -0.81 11.42 21.21
CA ASP A 330 0.32 10.70 21.83
C ASP A 330 1.33 10.17 20.78
N LEU A 331 0.97 10.24 19.49
CA LEU A 331 1.84 9.80 18.39
C LEU A 331 2.99 10.78 18.20
N THR A 332 4.21 10.23 18.16
CA THR A 332 5.45 10.97 17.89
C THR A 332 5.95 10.78 16.46
N THR A 333 5.49 9.71 15.80
CA THR A 333 5.90 9.33 14.45
C THR A 333 4.69 8.77 13.72
N ILE A 334 4.52 9.17 12.46
CA ILE A 334 3.40 8.75 11.62
C ILE A 334 3.96 8.39 10.24
N ASP A 335 3.60 7.23 9.72
CA ASP A 335 3.75 6.88 8.32
C ASP A 335 2.43 6.40 7.74
N LEU A 336 1.80 7.26 6.93
CA LEU A 336 0.60 6.95 6.18
C LEU A 336 0.96 6.49 4.77
N TYR A 337 0.46 5.32 4.37
CA TYR A 337 0.59 4.82 3.01
C TYR A 337 0.04 5.83 1.98
N SER A 338 0.84 6.11 0.95
CA SER A 338 0.70 7.34 0.14
C SER A 338 0.86 7.12 -1.36
N CYS A 339 0.34 6.00 -1.91
CA CYS A 339 0.36 5.76 -3.36
C CYS A 339 -0.31 6.88 -4.18
N PHE A 340 -1.34 7.49 -3.61
CA PHE A 340 -2.10 8.63 -4.12
C PHE A 340 -2.54 9.52 -2.95
N PRO A 341 -2.84 10.81 -3.16
CA PRO A 341 -3.25 11.74 -2.10
C PRO A 341 -4.40 11.26 -1.23
N ILE A 342 -5.49 10.72 -1.80
CA ILE A 342 -6.64 10.25 -1.01
C ILE A 342 -6.33 9.10 -0.04
N ALA A 343 -5.32 8.27 -0.34
CA ALA A 343 -4.89 7.22 0.60
C ALA A 343 -4.37 7.80 1.91
N VAL A 344 -3.78 9.00 1.85
CA VAL A 344 -3.35 9.77 3.01
C VAL A 344 -4.52 10.55 3.60
N SER A 345 -5.22 11.35 2.78
CA SER A 345 -6.26 12.25 3.27
C SER A 345 -7.39 11.52 4.00
N ASN A 346 -7.82 10.34 3.55
CA ASN A 346 -8.89 9.61 4.24
C ASN A 346 -8.53 9.21 5.68
N VAL A 347 -7.27 8.87 5.92
CA VAL A 347 -6.81 8.48 7.26
C VAL A 347 -6.42 9.72 8.07
N ALA A 348 -5.78 10.71 7.45
CA ALA A 348 -5.46 11.98 8.09
C ALA A 348 -6.72 12.71 8.58
N ASP A 349 -7.77 12.79 7.75
CA ASP A 349 -9.08 13.38 8.11
C ASP A 349 -9.68 12.68 9.35
N THR A 350 -9.57 11.35 9.42
CA THR A 350 -10.07 10.53 10.55
C THR A 350 -9.29 10.82 11.82
N LEU A 351 -7.95 10.86 11.72
CA LEU A 351 -7.07 11.09 12.85
C LEU A 351 -7.03 12.56 13.30
N GLY A 352 -7.67 13.48 12.56
CA GLY A 352 -7.63 14.91 12.83
C GLY A 352 -6.28 15.57 12.51
N LEU A 353 -5.53 14.97 11.58
CA LEU A 353 -4.20 15.42 11.18
C LEU A 353 -4.28 16.40 10.00
N SER A 354 -3.61 17.54 10.10
CA SER A 354 -3.45 18.45 8.97
C SER A 354 -2.31 18.01 8.05
N ALA A 355 -2.33 18.49 6.79
CA ALA A 355 -1.27 18.23 5.82
C ALA A 355 0.11 18.76 6.28
N ASP A 356 0.11 19.80 7.11
CA ASP A 356 1.29 20.46 7.68
C ASP A 356 1.54 20.08 9.15
N ASP A 357 0.94 18.98 9.64
CA ASP A 357 1.16 18.51 11.01
C ASP A 357 2.67 18.46 11.31
N PRO A 358 3.15 19.11 12.38
CA PRO A 358 4.58 19.27 12.64
C PRO A 358 5.31 17.94 12.89
N ARG A 359 4.58 16.86 13.20
CA ARG A 359 5.13 15.51 13.34
C ARG A 359 5.47 14.88 11.99
N GLY A 360 4.85 15.37 10.91
CA GLY A 360 4.88 14.82 9.57
C GLY A 360 3.93 13.62 9.41
N LEU A 361 3.43 13.41 8.20
CA LEU A 361 2.55 12.27 7.85
C LEU A 361 3.31 11.07 7.26
N THR A 362 4.63 11.19 7.15
CA THR A 362 5.53 10.11 6.73
C THR A 362 6.88 10.24 7.41
N ARG A 363 7.51 9.10 7.69
CA ARG A 363 8.94 9.00 8.00
C ARG A 363 9.74 8.51 6.81
N THR A 364 9.14 7.66 5.98
CA THR A 364 9.83 7.05 4.84
C THR A 364 9.95 8.00 3.64
N GLY A 365 8.95 8.84 3.41
CA GLY A 365 8.91 9.80 2.29
C GLY A 365 7.88 9.48 1.20
N GLY A 366 7.06 8.44 1.39
CA GLY A 366 5.94 8.09 0.52
C GLY A 366 6.27 7.56 -0.88
N LEU A 367 5.31 6.81 -1.44
CA LEU A 367 5.54 6.00 -2.64
C LEU A 367 5.93 6.79 -3.92
N PRO A 368 5.45 8.03 -4.17
CA PRO A 368 5.88 8.79 -5.34
C PRO A 368 7.37 9.21 -5.30
N PHE A 369 7.94 9.35 -4.10
CA PHE A 369 9.24 10.01 -3.89
C PHE A 369 10.29 9.06 -3.31
N PHE A 370 9.99 8.41 -2.18
CA PHE A 370 10.80 7.30 -1.66
C PHE A 370 10.86 6.15 -2.66
N GLY A 371 9.79 5.95 -3.42
CA GLY A 371 9.62 4.82 -4.30
C GLY A 371 8.79 3.72 -3.65
N GLY A 372 7.89 3.11 -4.41
CA GLY A 372 7.07 2.00 -3.95
C GLY A 372 7.70 0.70 -4.42
N ALA A 373 8.31 -0.06 -3.50
CA ALA A 373 8.71 -1.45 -3.72
C ALA A 373 7.48 -2.36 -3.86
N GLY A 374 6.59 -2.03 -4.80
CA GLY A 374 5.35 -2.71 -5.08
C GLY A 374 4.48 -2.85 -3.83
N ASN A 375 4.26 -4.10 -3.44
CA ASN A 375 3.47 -4.47 -2.26
C ASN A 375 4.23 -4.27 -0.93
N ASN A 376 5.53 -3.94 -0.96
CA ASN A 376 6.41 -3.95 0.21
C ASN A 376 6.78 -2.57 0.78
N TYR A 377 6.20 -1.46 0.31
CA TYR A 377 6.50 -0.12 0.87
C TYR A 377 6.39 -0.09 2.40
N SER A 378 5.33 -0.66 2.96
CA SER A 378 5.03 -0.57 4.39
C SER A 378 6.06 -1.29 5.27
N ALA A 379 6.86 -2.23 4.74
CA ALA A 379 7.97 -2.82 5.49
C ALA A 379 9.09 -1.78 5.75
N HIS A 380 9.31 -0.84 4.82
CA HIS A 380 10.21 0.28 5.04
C HIS A 380 9.63 1.24 6.08
N ALA A 381 8.32 1.50 6.06
CA ALA A 381 7.65 2.31 7.08
C ALA A 381 7.77 1.73 8.50
N ILE A 382 7.64 0.40 8.63
CA ILE A 382 7.87 -0.31 9.89
C ILE A 382 9.34 -0.14 10.32
N ALA A 383 10.31 -0.32 9.42
CA ALA A 383 11.72 -0.16 9.74
C ALA A 383 12.07 1.26 10.25
N GLU A 384 11.62 2.31 9.55
CA GLU A 384 11.83 3.70 9.99
C GLU A 384 11.16 4.00 11.34
N THR A 385 9.97 3.42 11.56
CA THR A 385 9.22 3.59 12.80
C THR A 385 9.90 2.88 13.97
N VAL A 386 10.42 1.67 13.77
CA VAL A 386 11.18 0.91 14.77
C VAL A 386 12.48 1.64 15.14
N HIS A 387 13.22 2.17 14.16
CA HIS A 387 14.39 3.01 14.43
C HIS A 387 14.01 4.26 15.25
N SER A 388 12.91 4.92 14.89
CA SER A 388 12.41 6.09 15.61
C SER A 388 12.01 5.76 17.05
N ALA A 389 11.32 4.63 17.25
CA ALA A 389 10.89 4.17 18.58
C ALA A 389 12.08 3.87 19.50
N ARG A 390 13.16 3.29 18.98
CA ARG A 390 14.39 3.04 19.76
C ARG A 390 15.12 4.34 20.11
N ALA A 391 15.11 5.33 19.22
CA ALA A 391 15.73 6.64 19.47
C ALA A 391 14.92 7.52 20.43
N ALA A 392 13.60 7.32 20.51
CA ALA A 392 12.69 8.04 21.39
C ALA A 392 11.82 7.03 22.19
N PRO A 393 12.38 6.40 23.24
CA PRO A 393 11.82 5.20 23.86
C PRO A 393 10.48 5.37 24.59
N HIS A 394 9.95 6.59 24.68
CA HIS A 394 8.63 6.89 25.26
C HIS A 394 7.59 7.29 24.21
N GLY A 395 7.97 7.37 22.94
CA GLY A 395 7.07 7.75 21.85
C GLY A 395 6.29 6.58 21.27
N TYR A 396 5.22 6.90 20.55
CA TYR A 396 4.41 5.95 19.79
C TYR A 396 4.49 6.25 18.30
N GLY A 397 4.78 5.23 17.52
CA GLY A 397 4.84 5.28 16.06
C GLY A 397 3.62 4.64 15.42
N PHE A 398 2.96 5.35 14.51
CA PHE A 398 1.85 4.84 13.71
C PHE A 398 2.32 4.44 12.33
N VAL A 399 2.03 3.20 11.90
CA VAL A 399 2.17 2.77 10.50
C VAL A 399 0.80 2.36 9.98
N GLY A 400 0.35 3.04 8.92
CA GLY A 400 -0.85 2.66 8.18
C GLY A 400 -0.45 2.11 6.81
N ALA A 401 -0.90 0.89 6.50
CA ALA A 401 -0.54 0.15 5.31
C ALA A 401 -1.78 -0.16 4.46
N ASN A 402 -1.81 0.33 3.23
CA ASN A 402 -2.99 0.23 2.36
C ASN A 402 -2.77 -0.73 1.18
N GLY A 403 -3.79 -1.53 0.88
CA GLY A 403 -3.81 -2.49 -0.22
C GLY A 403 -4.97 -2.30 -1.20
N GLY A 404 -4.71 -2.55 -2.47
CA GLY A 404 -5.72 -2.43 -3.53
C GLY A 404 -6.13 -0.98 -3.77
N ALA A 405 -7.41 -0.74 -4.02
CA ALA A 405 -8.01 0.57 -4.26
C ALA A 405 -8.75 1.04 -3.00
N LEU A 406 -7.98 1.40 -1.95
CA LEU A 406 -8.50 1.60 -0.59
C LEU A 406 -9.27 0.38 -0.09
N SER A 407 -8.87 -0.82 -0.51
CA SER A 407 -9.65 -2.04 -0.31
C SER A 407 -9.29 -2.73 1.01
N LYS A 408 -8.05 -2.58 1.47
CA LYS A 408 -7.52 -3.22 2.67
C LYS A 408 -6.67 -2.21 3.42
N TYR A 409 -6.81 -2.16 4.74
CA TYR A 409 -6.02 -1.28 5.58
C TYR A 409 -5.56 -2.02 6.84
N SER A 410 -4.25 -2.07 7.02
CA SER A 410 -3.59 -2.70 8.15
C SER A 410 -2.84 -1.63 8.93
N VAL A 411 -2.97 -1.62 10.25
CA VAL A 411 -2.38 -0.60 11.14
C VAL A 411 -1.50 -1.27 12.20
N GLY A 412 -0.37 -0.63 12.50
CA GLY A 412 0.48 -0.98 13.63
C GLY A 412 0.89 0.24 14.45
N ILE A 413 0.79 0.13 15.77
CA ILE A 413 1.28 1.11 16.74
C ILE A 413 2.50 0.53 17.45
N TYR A 414 3.65 1.16 17.29
CA TYR A 414 4.95 0.68 17.73
C TYR A 414 5.53 1.56 18.84
N SER A 415 6.12 0.96 19.88
CA SER A 415 6.88 1.70 20.90
C SER A 415 7.92 0.80 21.59
N ALA A 416 8.96 1.40 22.16
CA ALA A 416 9.93 0.69 22.99
C ALA A 416 9.44 0.51 24.44
N VAL A 417 8.29 1.11 24.81
CA VAL A 417 7.67 0.91 26.12
C VAL A 417 7.19 -0.54 26.23
N PRO A 418 7.65 -1.35 27.21
CA PRO A 418 7.18 -2.72 27.35
C PRO A 418 5.67 -2.80 27.57
N THR A 419 5.00 -3.72 26.86
CA THR A 419 3.58 -4.03 27.03
C THR A 419 3.34 -5.53 26.81
N GLU A 420 2.25 -6.05 27.37
CA GLU A 420 1.74 -7.36 27.00
C GLU A 420 1.04 -7.32 25.64
N TRP A 421 0.98 -8.47 24.97
CA TRP A 421 0.13 -8.66 23.80
C TRP A 421 -1.34 -8.43 24.13
N ARG A 422 -2.03 -7.63 23.31
CA ARG A 422 -3.47 -7.40 23.39
C ARG A 422 -4.12 -7.85 22.08
N PRO A 423 -5.08 -8.78 22.11
CA PRO A 423 -5.84 -9.13 20.91
C PRO A 423 -6.73 -7.95 20.48
N ASP A 424 -6.88 -7.76 19.18
CA ASP A 424 -7.78 -6.78 18.57
C ASP A 424 -9.19 -7.37 18.34
N ARG A 425 -10.08 -6.57 17.75
CA ARG A 425 -11.47 -6.91 17.44
C ARG A 425 -11.77 -6.81 15.94
N SER A 426 -10.77 -6.91 15.08
CA SER A 426 -10.92 -6.75 13.62
C SER A 426 -11.92 -7.73 13.03
N ALA A 427 -11.99 -8.97 13.54
CA ALA A 427 -12.98 -9.95 13.08
C ALA A 427 -14.44 -9.57 13.41
N GLU A 428 -14.66 -8.79 14.48
CA GLU A 428 -15.98 -8.24 14.81
C GLU A 428 -16.31 -7.07 13.89
N LEU A 429 -15.38 -6.11 13.77
CA LEU A 429 -15.52 -4.94 12.92
C LEU A 429 -15.68 -5.31 11.44
N GLN A 430 -15.00 -6.35 10.96
CA GLN A 430 -15.15 -6.84 9.60
C GLN A 430 -16.58 -7.34 9.33
N ARG A 431 -17.21 -8.04 10.29
CA ARG A 431 -18.61 -8.47 10.14
C ARG A 431 -19.57 -7.28 10.10
N GLU A 432 -19.25 -6.21 10.81
CA GLU A 432 -20.01 -4.96 10.72
C GLU A 432 -19.89 -4.34 9.33
N ILE A 433 -18.66 -4.21 8.80
CA ILE A 433 -18.39 -3.68 7.46
C ILE A 433 -19.12 -4.50 6.39
N ASP A 434 -19.01 -5.83 6.46
CA ASP A 434 -19.64 -6.75 5.51
C ASP A 434 -21.17 -6.65 5.49
N ALA A 435 -21.77 -6.17 6.59
CA ALA A 435 -23.21 -6.00 6.75
C ALA A 435 -23.72 -4.61 6.33
N TRP A 436 -22.85 -3.67 5.96
CA TRP A 436 -23.27 -2.35 5.51
C TRP A 436 -24.12 -2.40 4.23
N GLU A 437 -25.12 -1.54 4.18
CA GLU A 437 -25.97 -1.38 3.01
C GLU A 437 -25.13 -0.93 1.80
N ALA A 438 -25.28 -1.64 0.69
CA ALA A 438 -24.62 -1.32 -0.57
C ALA A 438 -25.60 -0.78 -1.60
N PRO A 439 -25.19 0.19 -2.41
CA PRO A 439 -26.01 0.64 -3.51
C PRO A 439 -26.17 -0.45 -4.57
N GLU A 440 -27.37 -0.57 -5.13
CA GLU A 440 -27.63 -1.47 -6.25
C GLU A 440 -26.92 -1.01 -7.53
N GLU A 441 -26.34 -1.95 -8.27
CA GLU A 441 -25.68 -1.69 -9.56
C GLU A 441 -26.60 -2.04 -10.75
N ALA A 442 -26.75 -1.10 -11.67
CA ALA A 442 -27.36 -1.32 -12.98
C ALA A 442 -26.31 -1.81 -13.98
N ALA A 443 -26.27 -3.13 -14.17
CA ALA A 443 -25.39 -3.78 -15.13
C ALA A 443 -25.61 -3.30 -16.58
N GLU A 444 -26.87 -3.09 -16.95
CA GLU A 444 -27.29 -2.50 -18.23
C GLU A 444 -28.02 -1.19 -17.92
N ALA A 445 -27.32 -0.08 -18.10
CA ALA A 445 -27.84 1.24 -17.77
C ALA A 445 -28.44 1.92 -19.01
N GLY A 446 -29.60 2.55 -18.85
CA GLY A 446 -30.31 3.21 -19.94
C GLY A 446 -31.10 4.41 -19.48
N GLY A 447 -30.88 5.56 -20.10
CA GLY A 447 -31.64 6.79 -19.84
C GLY A 447 -30.80 7.92 -19.28
N TRP A 448 -31.47 8.90 -18.69
CA TRP A 448 -30.82 10.03 -18.03
C TRP A 448 -30.26 9.65 -16.67
N ALA A 449 -29.11 10.23 -16.35
CA ALA A 449 -28.33 9.95 -15.16
C ALA A 449 -27.59 11.19 -14.66
N THR A 450 -27.13 11.14 -13.41
CA THR A 450 -26.24 12.12 -12.81
C THR A 450 -24.86 11.50 -12.58
N VAL A 451 -23.79 12.24 -12.87
CA VAL A 451 -22.41 11.81 -12.58
C VAL A 451 -22.15 11.87 -11.07
N GLU A 452 -21.83 10.73 -10.46
CA GLU A 452 -21.44 10.60 -9.05
C GLU A 452 -19.93 10.83 -8.88
N THR A 453 -19.12 10.24 -9.76
CA THR A 453 -17.69 10.52 -9.91
C THR A 453 -17.18 10.13 -11.29
N TYR A 454 -15.95 10.51 -11.62
CA TYR A 454 -15.36 10.28 -12.94
C TYR A 454 -13.82 10.26 -12.89
N THR A 455 -13.22 9.81 -13.97
CA THR A 455 -11.81 10.04 -14.27
C THR A 455 -11.59 10.11 -15.78
N VAL A 456 -10.50 10.74 -16.21
CA VAL A 456 -10.02 10.71 -17.59
C VAL A 456 -8.62 10.13 -17.59
N LYS A 457 -8.44 8.96 -18.21
CA LYS A 457 -7.11 8.37 -18.41
C LYS A 457 -6.42 9.05 -19.57
N HIS A 458 -5.12 9.31 -19.41
CA HIS A 458 -4.28 9.93 -20.43
C HIS A 458 -3.18 8.98 -20.88
N GLU A 459 -3.27 8.54 -22.13
CA GLU A 459 -2.22 7.72 -22.75
C GLU A 459 -1.11 8.59 -23.32
N ARG A 460 0.09 8.00 -23.47
CA ARG A 460 1.25 8.74 -24.03
C ARG A 460 1.04 9.20 -25.48
N GLY A 461 0.17 8.52 -26.22
CA GLY A 461 -0.20 8.88 -27.59
C GLY A 461 -1.20 10.05 -27.68
N GLY A 462 -1.65 10.59 -26.54
CA GLY A 462 -2.66 11.66 -26.50
C GLY A 462 -4.10 11.16 -26.45
N GLU A 463 -4.32 9.85 -26.60
CA GLU A 463 -5.63 9.23 -26.43
C GLU A 463 -6.15 9.43 -25.00
N ARG A 464 -7.47 9.68 -24.90
CA ARG A 464 -8.16 9.94 -23.64
C ARG A 464 -9.34 8.98 -23.50
N THR A 465 -9.45 8.33 -22.35
CA THR A 465 -10.62 7.51 -22.02
C THR A 465 -11.31 8.10 -20.81
N GLY A 466 -12.53 8.61 -21.00
CA GLY A 466 -13.40 9.02 -19.90
C GLY A 466 -14.10 7.83 -19.28
N VAL A 467 -14.07 7.73 -17.95
CA VAL A 467 -14.82 6.73 -17.18
C VAL A 467 -15.70 7.44 -16.17
N VAL A 468 -16.97 7.06 -16.10
CA VAL A 468 -17.99 7.68 -15.23
C VAL A 468 -18.63 6.60 -14.36
N VAL A 469 -18.72 6.91 -13.07
CA VAL A 469 -19.67 6.27 -12.16
C VAL A 469 -20.85 7.22 -12.01
N GLY A 470 -22.05 6.75 -12.32
CA GLY A 470 -23.25 7.57 -12.32
C GLY A 470 -24.43 6.93 -11.61
N ARG A 471 -25.48 7.72 -11.41
CA ARG A 471 -26.75 7.35 -10.79
C ARG A 471 -27.89 7.55 -11.78
N LEU A 472 -28.67 6.50 -12.05
CA LEU A 472 -29.85 6.62 -12.91
C LEU A 472 -30.90 7.51 -12.27
N GLU A 473 -31.50 8.42 -13.04
CA GLU A 473 -32.60 9.27 -12.54
C GLU A 473 -33.87 8.48 -12.24
N ALA A 474 -34.06 7.33 -12.91
CA ALA A 474 -35.27 6.52 -12.80
C ALA A 474 -35.40 5.82 -11.44
N ASP A 475 -34.27 5.37 -10.86
CA ASP A 475 -34.27 4.48 -9.69
C ASP A 475 -33.06 4.64 -8.77
N GLY A 476 -32.11 5.54 -9.07
CA GLY A 476 -30.94 5.79 -8.23
C GLY A 476 -29.86 4.70 -8.27
N ARG A 477 -30.03 3.63 -9.05
CA ARG A 477 -29.01 2.58 -9.17
C ARG A 477 -27.72 3.14 -9.74
N ARG A 478 -26.59 2.65 -9.21
CA ARG A 478 -25.25 3.04 -9.65
C ARG A 478 -24.92 2.31 -10.95
N PHE A 479 -24.19 2.94 -11.85
CA PHE A 479 -23.63 2.26 -13.03
C PHE A 479 -22.21 2.73 -13.30
N LEU A 480 -21.48 1.92 -14.06
CA LEU A 480 -20.17 2.25 -14.61
C LEU A 480 -20.29 2.38 -16.13
N ALA A 481 -19.71 3.43 -16.71
CA ALA A 481 -19.75 3.70 -18.14
C ALA A 481 -18.45 4.33 -18.65
N MET A 482 -18.17 4.17 -19.94
CA MET A 482 -17.11 4.90 -20.64
C MET A 482 -17.71 6.02 -21.47
N ALA A 483 -16.98 7.11 -21.68
CA ALA A 483 -17.32 8.06 -22.73
C ALA A 483 -17.32 7.36 -24.11
N GLU A 484 -18.14 7.85 -25.04
CA GLU A 484 -18.03 7.44 -26.44
C GLU A 484 -16.75 8.02 -27.05
N ASP A 485 -15.97 7.18 -27.76
CA ASP A 485 -14.63 7.55 -28.24
C ASP A 485 -14.67 8.72 -29.25
N SER A 486 -15.79 8.92 -29.95
CA SER A 486 -16.03 10.00 -30.90
C SER A 486 -16.77 11.21 -30.30
N ASP A 487 -17.13 11.17 -29.02
CA ASP A 487 -17.89 12.25 -28.37
C ASP A 487 -16.98 13.27 -27.66
N ASP A 488 -16.36 14.12 -28.47
CA ASP A 488 -15.48 15.21 -28.02
C ASP A 488 -16.15 16.12 -26.98
N GLU A 489 -17.47 16.29 -27.05
CA GLU A 489 -18.20 17.14 -26.12
C GLU A 489 -18.21 16.55 -24.70
N THR A 490 -18.46 15.24 -24.60
CA THR A 490 -18.41 14.53 -23.33
C THR A 490 -16.99 14.47 -22.79
N LEU A 491 -16.00 14.17 -23.62
CA LEU A 491 -14.60 14.17 -23.19
C LEU A 491 -14.13 15.55 -22.73
N ARG A 492 -14.57 16.62 -23.39
CA ARG A 492 -14.29 18.01 -22.97
C ARG A 492 -14.96 18.36 -21.64
N LEU A 493 -16.21 17.94 -21.43
CA LEU A 493 -16.88 18.09 -20.12
C LEU A 493 -16.07 17.40 -19.02
N LEU A 494 -15.65 16.16 -19.25
CA LEU A 494 -14.89 15.37 -18.26
C LEU A 494 -13.48 15.92 -18.03
N SER A 495 -12.83 16.50 -19.04
CA SER A 495 -11.42 16.94 -18.95
C SER A 495 -11.28 18.39 -18.47
N GLU A 496 -12.18 19.28 -18.90
CA GLU A 496 -12.03 20.74 -18.74
C GLU A 496 -13.21 21.37 -17.99
N GLY A 497 -14.38 20.73 -18.01
CA GLY A 497 -15.58 21.21 -17.35
C GLY A 497 -15.71 20.76 -15.88
N GLU A 498 -16.92 20.95 -15.34
CA GLU A 498 -17.32 20.41 -14.04
C GLU A 498 -18.35 19.29 -14.26
N PRO A 499 -17.91 18.02 -14.35
CA PRO A 499 -18.80 16.90 -14.59
C PRO A 499 -19.50 16.40 -13.33
N LEU A 500 -19.02 16.69 -12.12
CA LEU A 500 -19.63 16.18 -10.89
C LEU A 500 -21.04 16.77 -10.72
N GLY A 501 -22.03 15.90 -10.54
CA GLY A 501 -23.44 16.31 -10.50
C GLY A 501 -24.03 16.73 -11.85
N ALA A 502 -23.26 16.68 -12.94
CA ALA A 502 -23.78 16.97 -14.27
C ALA A 502 -24.71 15.85 -14.76
N ARG A 503 -25.71 16.24 -15.55
CA ARG A 503 -26.65 15.32 -16.18
C ARG A 503 -26.05 14.74 -17.46
N VAL A 504 -26.09 13.42 -17.61
CA VAL A 504 -25.60 12.66 -18.77
C VAL A 504 -26.63 11.63 -19.22
N PHE A 505 -26.54 11.19 -20.47
CA PHE A 505 -27.33 10.08 -21.00
C PHE A 505 -26.47 8.82 -21.06
N VAL A 506 -26.94 7.71 -20.51
CA VAL A 506 -26.26 6.40 -20.54
C VAL A 506 -27.00 5.41 -21.40
N ARG A 507 -26.25 4.56 -22.11
CA ARG A 507 -26.77 3.46 -22.94
C ARG A 507 -25.92 2.21 -22.77
N SER A 508 -26.56 1.05 -22.71
CA SER A 508 -25.89 -0.24 -22.82
C SER A 508 -25.58 -0.56 -24.29
N CYS A 509 -24.32 -0.81 -24.59
CA CYS A 509 -23.75 -1.08 -25.92
C CYS A 509 -22.80 -2.29 -25.84
N GLY A 510 -23.23 -3.45 -26.37
CA GLY A 510 -22.35 -4.61 -26.52
C GLY A 510 -21.75 -5.14 -25.21
N GLY A 511 -22.50 -5.07 -24.11
CA GLY A 511 -22.03 -5.53 -22.78
C GLY A 511 -21.24 -4.49 -21.98
N THR A 512 -21.09 -3.27 -22.50
CA THR A 512 -20.53 -2.10 -21.79
C THR A 512 -21.50 -0.94 -21.83
N ASN A 513 -21.49 -0.05 -20.83
CA ASN A 513 -22.28 1.17 -20.87
C ASN A 513 -21.45 2.33 -21.45
N ARG A 514 -22.11 3.17 -22.24
CA ARG A 514 -21.55 4.40 -22.82
C ARG A 514 -22.31 5.61 -22.31
N VAL A 515 -21.60 6.70 -22.04
CA VAL A 515 -22.17 7.98 -21.62
C VAL A 515 -21.89 9.08 -22.64
N SER A 516 -22.89 9.94 -22.81
CA SER A 516 -22.82 11.14 -23.63
C SER A 516 -23.61 12.30 -22.99
N THR A 517 -23.35 13.53 -23.44
CA THR A 517 -24.10 14.72 -23.00
C THR A 517 -25.47 14.86 -23.67
N THR A 518 -25.74 14.09 -24.74
CA THR A 518 -27.01 14.13 -25.47
C THR A 518 -27.49 12.73 -25.86
N PRO A 519 -28.81 12.47 -25.88
CA PRO A 519 -29.32 11.15 -26.27
C PRO A 519 -29.03 10.76 -27.72
N GLY A 520 -28.56 11.64 -28.61
CA GLY A 520 -28.59 11.40 -30.06
C GLY A 520 -27.40 10.68 -30.69
N ARG A 521 -26.32 10.38 -29.94
CA ARG A 521 -24.98 10.15 -30.55
C ARG A 521 -24.50 8.71 -30.82
N GLY A 522 -25.36 7.69 -30.72
CA GLY A 522 -25.07 6.35 -31.30
C GLY A 522 -26.28 5.84 -32.09
N ASN A 523 -26.22 5.32 -33.33
CA ASN A 523 -25.17 4.58 -34.07
C ASN A 523 -25.51 4.62 -35.60
N PRO A 524 -24.80 3.96 -36.57
CA PRO A 524 -23.98 2.75 -36.47
C PRO A 524 -22.46 2.93 -36.51
#